data_AF-A0A426Q2Q8-F1
#
_entry.id   AF-A0A426Q2Q8-F1
#
_cell.length_a   1.000
_cell.length_b   1.000
_cell.length_c   1.000
_cell.angle_alpha   90.00
_cell.angle_beta   90.00
_cell.angle_gamma   90.00
#
_symmetry.space_group_name_H-M   'P 1'
#
loop_
_entity.id
_entity.type
_entity.pdbx_description
1 polymer ?
#
loop_
_entity_poly.entity_id
_entity_poly.type
_entity_poly.pdbx_seq_one_letter_code
_entity_poly.pdbx_strand_id
1 'polypeptide(L)'
;MRAMGALGLVEQTSRGFDRMWAAMIMAGRGFPRVETDDFTVDVTLDVERPDTAFIRGLEALRSEFGQEVIDDVNTLVAVRLLVDRPMLSDREAASAMQAAQPDAVRHLRFLAREGVVRTVDDDGTQWALTNRAREVAGSSVTTEPATVSVERWITEQLADGAALTNAMIVAGTGAASREVTEILRQMRADGTIEKDPSGPSRGRGTRWIRRRAGGA
;
A
#
# COMPACT_ATOMS: atom_id res chain seq x y z
N MET A 1 10.27 16.03 -31.05
CA MET A 1 9.08 15.20 -30.76
C MET A 1 8.13 14.99 -31.95
N ARG A 2 7.79 16.01 -32.76
CA ARG A 2 6.87 15.85 -33.93
C ARG A 2 7.31 14.81 -34.97
N ALA A 3 8.61 14.72 -35.28
CA ALA A 3 9.12 13.76 -36.27
C ALA A 3 9.01 12.29 -35.80
N MET A 4 9.22 12.02 -34.50
CA MET A 4 9.06 10.67 -33.95
C MET A 4 7.59 10.27 -33.77
N GLY A 5 6.73 11.23 -33.40
CA GLY A 5 5.27 11.02 -33.39
C GLY A 5 4.70 10.76 -34.79
N ALA A 6 5.23 11.43 -35.82
CA ALA A 6 4.85 11.21 -37.22
C ALA A 6 5.29 9.85 -37.77
N LEU A 7 6.34 9.26 -37.18
CA LEU A 7 6.83 7.91 -37.50
C LEU A 7 6.15 6.81 -36.67
N GLY A 8 5.19 7.15 -35.81
CA GLY A 8 4.53 6.20 -34.89
C GLY A 8 5.44 5.65 -33.80
N LEU A 9 6.64 6.22 -33.64
CA LEU A 9 7.65 5.77 -32.67
C LEU A 9 7.40 6.30 -31.25
N VAL A 10 6.54 7.30 -31.11
CA VAL A 10 6.22 7.95 -29.84
C VAL A 10 4.72 8.30 -29.81
N GLU A 11 4.01 7.84 -28.79
CA GLU A 11 2.63 8.24 -28.52
C GLU A 11 2.55 9.50 -27.63
N GLN A 12 1.35 10.00 -27.34
CA GLN A 12 1.16 11.15 -26.43
C GLN A 12 1.95 10.95 -25.12
N THR A 13 2.68 11.99 -24.70
CA THR A 13 3.75 11.92 -23.69
C THR A 13 3.36 11.24 -22.38
N SER A 14 2.12 11.36 -21.90
CA SER A 14 1.62 10.72 -20.68
C SER A 14 1.37 9.21 -20.84
N ARG A 15 0.86 8.79 -22.00
CA ARG A 15 0.45 7.39 -22.26
C ARG A 15 1.64 6.44 -22.37
N GLY A 16 2.82 6.96 -22.74
CA GLY A 16 4.07 6.20 -22.77
C GLY A 16 4.51 5.75 -21.37
N PHE A 17 4.37 6.62 -20.37
CA PHE A 17 4.70 6.29 -18.98
C PHE A 17 3.70 5.30 -18.37
N ASP A 18 2.40 5.49 -18.62
CA ASP A 18 1.35 4.59 -18.12
C ASP A 18 1.54 3.16 -18.63
N ARG A 19 1.89 3.00 -19.92
CA ARG A 19 2.17 1.66 -20.49
C ARG A 19 3.44 1.04 -19.93
N MET A 20 4.46 1.84 -19.67
CA MET A 20 5.69 1.35 -19.03
C MET A 20 5.39 0.84 -17.62
N TRP A 21 4.61 1.59 -16.85
CA TRP A 21 4.13 1.17 -15.52
C TRP A 21 3.31 -0.11 -15.61
N ALA A 22 2.30 -0.14 -16.48
CA ALA A 22 1.46 -1.30 -16.67
C ALA A 22 2.29 -2.53 -17.08
N ALA A 23 3.23 -2.39 -18.02
CA ALA A 23 4.11 -3.47 -18.46
C ALA A 23 5.00 -4.00 -17.32
N MET A 24 5.57 -3.12 -16.49
CA MET A 24 6.38 -3.53 -15.34
C MET A 24 5.54 -4.30 -14.31
N ILE A 25 4.38 -3.77 -13.94
CA ILE A 25 3.50 -4.40 -12.95
C ILE A 25 2.96 -5.73 -13.48
N MET A 26 2.47 -5.78 -14.72
CA MET A 26 1.99 -7.02 -15.35
C MET A 26 3.09 -8.09 -15.48
N ALA A 27 4.35 -7.68 -15.63
CA ALA A 27 5.49 -8.57 -15.61
C ALA A 27 5.92 -8.98 -14.18
N GLY A 28 5.15 -8.65 -13.15
CA GLY A 28 5.44 -8.97 -11.76
C GLY A 28 6.66 -8.23 -11.21
N ARG A 29 7.01 -7.07 -11.77
CA ARG A 29 8.14 -6.25 -11.33
C ARG A 29 7.65 -5.07 -10.48
N GLY A 30 8.57 -4.47 -9.73
CA GLY A 30 8.30 -3.26 -8.95
C GLY A 30 7.97 -2.04 -9.81
N PHE A 31 7.52 -0.98 -9.15
CA PHE A 31 7.27 0.31 -9.80
C PHE A 31 8.58 0.90 -10.33
N PRO A 32 8.59 1.49 -11.54
CA PRO A 32 9.77 2.16 -12.05
C PRO A 32 10.05 3.42 -11.20
N ARG A 33 11.33 3.69 -10.96
CA ARG A 33 11.74 4.90 -10.22
C ARG A 33 11.97 6.02 -11.23
N VAL A 34 11.31 7.15 -11.00
CA VAL A 34 11.47 8.34 -11.83
C VAL A 34 12.07 9.43 -10.97
N GLU A 35 13.25 9.89 -11.35
CA GLU A 35 13.94 11.02 -10.75
C GLU A 35 13.97 12.15 -11.76
N THR A 36 13.54 13.34 -11.35
CA THR A 36 13.47 14.52 -12.21
C THR A 36 14.38 15.59 -11.65
N ASP A 37 15.29 16.08 -12.48
CA ASP A 37 16.06 17.31 -12.26
C ASP A 37 15.59 18.38 -13.26
N ASP A 38 16.06 19.62 -13.10
CA ASP A 38 15.70 20.76 -13.95
C ASP A 38 16.02 20.54 -15.44
N PHE A 39 16.90 19.57 -15.75
CA PHE A 39 17.39 19.29 -17.10
C PHE A 39 17.29 17.83 -17.54
N THR A 40 17.01 16.90 -16.62
CA THR A 40 16.98 15.46 -16.92
C THR A 40 15.79 14.76 -16.27
N VAL A 41 15.35 13.69 -16.92
CA VAL A 41 14.39 12.74 -16.36
C VAL A 41 15.04 11.37 -16.43
N ASP A 42 15.43 10.85 -15.27
CA ASP A 42 16.06 9.56 -15.14
C ASP A 42 15.02 8.53 -14.72
N VAL A 43 14.85 7.50 -15.55
CA VAL A 43 13.92 6.40 -15.30
C VAL A 43 14.73 5.13 -15.05
N THR A 44 14.60 4.57 -13.85
CA THR A 44 15.23 3.31 -13.48
C THR A 44 14.18 2.19 -13.48
N LEU A 45 14.46 1.14 -14.25
CA LEU A 45 13.65 -0.09 -14.31
C LEU A 45 14.40 -1.20 -13.58
N ASP A 46 13.91 -1.59 -12.41
CA ASP A 46 14.54 -2.64 -11.63
C ASP A 46 14.30 -4.03 -12.27
N VAL A 47 15.40 -4.74 -12.55
CA VAL A 47 15.37 -6.02 -13.28
C VAL A 47 15.27 -7.23 -12.33
N GLU A 48 14.64 -7.05 -11.18
CA GLU A 48 14.45 -8.12 -10.19
C GLU A 48 13.71 -9.33 -10.79
N ARG A 49 13.80 -10.49 -10.12
CA ARG A 49 13.09 -11.68 -10.57
C ARG A 49 11.57 -11.40 -10.51
N PRO A 50 10.83 -11.65 -11.61
CA PRO A 50 9.39 -11.50 -11.64
C PRO A 50 8.69 -12.23 -10.50
N ASP A 51 7.76 -11.54 -9.84
CA ASP A 51 6.85 -12.12 -8.87
C ASP A 51 5.80 -13.00 -9.57
N THR A 52 6.18 -14.26 -9.79
CA THR A 52 5.32 -15.24 -10.48
C THR A 52 4.01 -15.53 -9.72
N ALA A 53 3.97 -15.32 -8.41
CA ALA A 53 2.75 -15.48 -7.63
C ALA A 53 1.77 -14.34 -7.94
N PHE A 54 2.27 -13.10 -7.93
CA PHE A 54 1.48 -11.93 -8.34
C PHE A 54 0.94 -12.06 -9.77
N ILE A 55 1.77 -12.49 -10.73
CA ILE A 55 1.35 -12.65 -12.13
C ILE A 55 0.17 -13.63 -12.25
N ARG A 56 0.24 -14.77 -11.56
CA ARG A 56 -0.85 -15.75 -11.54
C ARG A 56 -2.10 -15.18 -10.87
N GLY A 57 -1.93 -14.45 -9.77
CA GLY A 57 -3.04 -13.78 -9.09
C GLY A 57 -3.72 -12.74 -9.98
N LEU A 58 -2.94 -11.97 -10.74
CA LEU A 58 -3.46 -10.98 -11.67
C LEU A 58 -4.30 -11.63 -12.78
N GLU A 59 -3.83 -12.76 -13.32
CA GLU A 59 -4.58 -13.50 -14.35
C GLU A 59 -5.91 -14.06 -13.81
N ALA A 60 -5.90 -14.54 -12.56
CA ALA A 60 -7.13 -14.97 -11.89
C ALA A 60 -8.09 -13.78 -11.66
N LEU A 61 -7.57 -12.61 -11.25
CA LEU A 61 -8.38 -11.40 -11.10
C LEU A 61 -9.00 -10.96 -12.42
N ARG A 62 -8.26 -11.02 -13.55
CA ARG A 62 -8.81 -10.72 -14.88
C ARG A 62 -9.96 -11.65 -15.24
N SER A 63 -9.82 -12.93 -14.93
CA SER A 63 -10.84 -13.94 -15.20
C SER A 63 -12.12 -13.70 -14.39
N GLU A 64 -11.99 -13.19 -13.16
CA GLU A 64 -13.11 -12.93 -12.26
C GLU A 64 -13.79 -11.57 -12.50
N PHE A 65 -13.01 -10.49 -12.57
CA PHE A 65 -13.51 -9.11 -12.56
C PHE A 65 -13.49 -8.46 -13.94
N GLY A 66 -13.02 -9.17 -14.96
CA GLY A 66 -12.92 -8.69 -16.33
C GLY A 66 -11.57 -8.02 -16.62
N GLN A 67 -11.04 -8.33 -17.80
CA GLN A 67 -9.75 -7.82 -18.24
C GLN A 67 -9.74 -6.28 -18.35
N GLU A 68 -10.83 -5.68 -18.83
CA GLU A 68 -10.93 -4.22 -19.00
C GLU A 68 -10.82 -3.45 -17.67
N VAL A 69 -11.27 -4.05 -16.56
CA VAL A 69 -11.18 -3.46 -15.22
C VAL A 69 -9.76 -3.58 -14.69
N ILE A 70 -9.17 -4.76 -14.82
CA ILE A 70 -7.88 -5.11 -14.20
C ILE A 70 -6.69 -4.53 -14.97
N ASP A 71 -6.74 -4.43 -16.29
CA ASP A 71 -5.62 -3.95 -17.12
C ASP A 71 -5.46 -2.42 -17.12
N ASP A 72 -6.40 -1.68 -16.51
CA ASP A 72 -6.22 -0.26 -16.26
C ASP A 72 -5.02 0.00 -15.34
N VAL A 73 -4.17 0.97 -15.69
CA VAL A 73 -2.92 1.24 -14.98
C VAL A 73 -3.15 1.60 -13.51
N ASN A 74 -4.20 2.36 -13.18
CA ASN A 74 -4.48 2.74 -11.81
C ASN A 74 -5.02 1.55 -11.01
N THR A 75 -5.75 0.65 -11.66
CA THR A 75 -6.14 -0.64 -11.06
C THR A 75 -4.92 -1.51 -10.77
N LEU A 76 -4.01 -1.66 -11.75
CA LEU A 76 -2.77 -2.42 -11.58
C LEU A 76 -1.94 -1.88 -10.40
N VAL A 77 -1.82 -0.55 -10.30
CA VAL A 77 -1.13 0.12 -9.18
C VAL A 77 -1.82 -0.19 -7.84
N ALA A 78 -3.14 0.00 -7.77
CA ALA A 78 -3.89 -0.24 -6.54
C ALA A 78 -3.81 -1.71 -6.09
N VAL A 79 -4.02 -2.66 -7.01
CA VAL A 79 -3.93 -4.10 -6.73
C VAL A 79 -2.52 -4.47 -6.31
N ARG A 80 -1.48 -4.00 -7.01
CA ARG A 80 -0.08 -4.28 -6.62
C ARG A 80 0.20 -3.81 -5.19
N LEU A 81 -0.19 -2.58 -4.86
CA LEU A 81 -0.02 -2.05 -3.51
C LEU A 81 -0.81 -2.83 -2.47
N LEU A 82 -2.05 -3.22 -2.78
CA LEU A 82 -2.93 -3.93 -1.85
C LEU A 82 -2.64 -5.44 -1.72
N VAL A 83 -1.85 -5.99 -2.65
CA VAL A 83 -1.24 -7.33 -2.49
C VAL A 83 -0.05 -7.25 -1.54
N ASP A 84 0.79 -6.22 -1.69
CA ASP A 84 1.98 -6.03 -0.85
C ASP A 84 1.61 -5.48 0.56
N ARG A 85 0.44 -4.84 0.71
CA ARG A 85 0.01 -4.12 1.91
C ARG A 85 -1.48 -4.36 2.18
N PRO A 86 -1.92 -4.50 3.44
CA PRO A 86 -3.31 -4.82 3.74
C PRO A 86 -4.29 -3.68 3.42
N MET A 87 -3.80 -2.43 3.35
CA MET A 87 -4.63 -1.24 3.17
C MET A 87 -3.89 -0.14 2.40
N LEU A 88 -4.68 0.77 1.84
CA LEU A 88 -4.23 1.93 1.07
C LEU A 88 -5.09 3.14 1.44
N SER A 89 -4.47 4.24 1.85
CA SER A 89 -5.18 5.51 2.08
C SER A 89 -5.42 6.29 0.79
N ASP A 90 -6.39 7.20 0.79
CA ASP A 90 -6.66 8.12 -0.33
C ASP A 90 -5.40 8.87 -0.82
N ARG A 91 -4.56 9.31 0.13
CA ARG A 91 -3.34 10.06 -0.17
C ARG A 91 -2.28 9.17 -0.83
N GLU A 92 -2.10 7.95 -0.34
CA GLU A 92 -1.16 7.00 -0.91
C GLU A 92 -1.60 6.57 -2.30
N ALA A 93 -2.89 6.31 -2.49
CA ALA A 93 -3.45 6.01 -3.80
C ALA A 93 -3.20 7.15 -4.79
N ALA A 94 -3.50 8.39 -4.41
CA ALA A 94 -3.26 9.56 -5.23
C ALA A 94 -1.78 9.73 -5.60
N SER A 95 -0.88 9.55 -4.63
CA SER A 95 0.55 9.64 -4.85
C SER A 95 1.06 8.54 -5.77
N ALA A 96 0.58 7.31 -5.62
CA ALA A 96 1.02 6.17 -6.43
C ALA A 96 0.46 6.22 -7.85
N MET A 97 -0.79 6.65 -8.02
CA MET A 97 -1.44 6.86 -9.32
C MET A 97 -0.94 8.14 -10.03
N GLN A 98 -0.11 8.95 -9.36
CA GLN A 98 0.35 10.26 -9.83
C GLN A 98 -0.82 11.16 -10.30
N ALA A 99 -1.94 11.07 -9.59
CA ALA A 99 -3.19 11.77 -9.91
C ALA A 99 -3.60 12.71 -8.78
N ALA A 100 -4.50 13.65 -9.09
CA ALA A 100 -5.14 14.43 -8.04
C ALA A 100 -5.97 13.50 -7.13
N GLN A 101 -5.98 13.75 -5.82
CA GLN A 101 -6.67 12.89 -4.86
C GLN A 101 -8.14 12.60 -5.21
N PRO A 102 -8.95 13.59 -5.66
CA PRO A 102 -10.34 13.31 -6.06
C PRO A 102 -10.46 12.33 -7.23
N ASP A 103 -9.48 12.29 -8.14
CA ASP A 103 -9.46 11.37 -9.27
C ASP A 103 -9.11 9.95 -8.83
N ALA A 104 -8.12 9.80 -7.96
CA ALA A 104 -7.75 8.52 -7.37
C ALA A 104 -8.90 7.91 -6.55
N VAL A 105 -9.55 8.72 -5.72
CA VAL A 105 -10.73 8.29 -4.94
C VAL A 105 -11.89 7.90 -5.85
N ARG A 106 -12.13 8.65 -6.94
CA ARG A 106 -13.14 8.28 -7.93
C ARG A 106 -12.83 6.92 -8.56
N HIS A 107 -11.56 6.64 -8.85
CA HIS A 107 -11.11 5.35 -9.38
C HIS A 107 -11.34 4.21 -8.37
N LEU A 108 -10.94 4.40 -7.11
CA LEU A 108 -11.15 3.41 -6.05
C LEU A 108 -12.64 3.13 -5.80
N ARG A 109 -13.50 4.15 -5.88
CA ARG A 109 -14.96 3.98 -5.84
C ARG A 109 -15.52 3.24 -7.04
N PHE A 110 -14.90 3.38 -8.22
CA PHE A 110 -15.23 2.54 -9.37
C PHE A 110 -14.86 1.08 -9.07
N LEU A 111 -13.63 0.81 -8.63
CA LEU A 111 -13.20 -0.54 -8.25
C LEU A 111 -14.02 -1.17 -7.14
N ALA A 112 -14.54 -0.37 -6.21
CA ALA A 112 -15.45 -0.85 -5.17
C ALA A 112 -16.80 -1.28 -5.71
N ARG A 113 -17.32 -0.59 -6.73
CA ARG A 113 -18.55 -0.99 -7.44
C ARG A 113 -18.35 -2.26 -8.25
N GLU A 114 -17.16 -2.43 -8.83
CA GLU A 114 -16.77 -3.67 -9.53
C GLU A 114 -16.41 -4.82 -8.57
N GLY A 115 -16.44 -4.59 -7.25
CA GLY A 115 -16.19 -5.63 -6.24
C GLY A 115 -14.72 -6.01 -6.02
N VAL A 116 -13.78 -5.22 -6.56
CA VAL A 116 -12.32 -5.47 -6.42
C VAL A 116 -11.80 -5.00 -5.07
N VAL A 117 -12.23 -3.81 -4.63
CA VAL A 117 -11.83 -3.20 -3.34
C VAL A 117 -13.05 -2.88 -2.47
N ARG A 118 -12.81 -2.55 -1.21
CA ARG A 118 -13.81 -2.05 -0.24
C ARG A 118 -13.18 -1.01 0.66
N THR A 119 -14.00 -0.15 1.25
CA THR A 119 -13.56 0.66 2.39
C THR A 119 -13.44 -0.21 3.64
N VAL A 120 -12.52 0.16 4.53
CA VAL A 120 -12.31 -0.54 5.81
C VAL A 120 -12.63 0.32 7.03
N ASP A 121 -12.73 1.63 6.85
CA ASP A 121 -13.07 2.64 7.85
C ASP A 121 -14.47 3.23 7.61
N ASP A 122 -15.05 3.80 8.68
CA ASP A 122 -16.36 4.46 8.63
C ASP A 122 -16.31 5.75 7.79
N ASP A 123 -15.15 6.42 7.75
CA ASP A 123 -14.93 7.65 6.99
C ASP A 123 -14.73 7.40 5.47
N GLY A 124 -14.52 6.13 5.08
CA GLY A 124 -14.37 5.72 3.68
C GLY A 124 -13.10 6.24 3.00
N THR A 125 -12.01 6.39 3.75
CA THR A 125 -10.71 6.91 3.29
C THR A 125 -9.61 5.86 3.23
N GLN A 126 -9.91 4.66 3.74
CA GLN A 126 -9.01 3.52 3.77
C GLN A 126 -9.58 2.38 2.94
N TRP A 127 -8.77 1.85 2.03
CA TRP A 127 -9.18 0.88 1.03
C TRP A 127 -8.44 -0.42 1.22
N ALA A 128 -9.11 -1.54 0.99
CA ALA A 128 -8.48 -2.84 0.91
C ALA A 128 -9.13 -3.69 -0.19
N LEU A 129 -8.49 -4.77 -0.62
CA LEU A 129 -9.13 -5.76 -1.50
C LEU A 129 -10.44 -6.29 -0.87
N THR A 130 -11.38 -6.76 -1.68
CA THR A 130 -12.47 -7.57 -1.13
C THR A 130 -11.95 -8.95 -0.74
N ASN A 131 -12.70 -9.68 0.10
CA ASN A 131 -12.34 -11.06 0.44
C ASN A 131 -12.32 -11.93 -0.83
N ARG A 132 -13.29 -11.72 -1.72
CA ARG A 132 -13.33 -12.38 -3.03
C ARG A 132 -12.08 -12.10 -3.88
N ALA A 133 -11.67 -10.84 -3.99
CA ALA A 133 -10.48 -10.49 -4.75
C ALA A 133 -9.19 -11.14 -4.19
N ARG A 134 -9.06 -11.25 -2.86
CA ARG A 134 -7.91 -11.96 -2.26
C ARG A 134 -7.92 -13.46 -2.52
N GLU A 135 -9.08 -14.09 -2.38
CA GLU A 135 -9.24 -15.52 -2.63
C GLU A 135 -8.85 -15.85 -4.07
N VAL A 136 -9.35 -15.06 -5.03
CA VAL A 136 -9.09 -15.22 -6.46
C VAL A 136 -7.62 -14.97 -6.79
N ALA A 137 -6.99 -13.95 -6.21
CA ALA A 137 -5.57 -13.65 -6.44
C ALA A 137 -4.61 -14.76 -5.95
N GLY A 138 -5.11 -15.78 -5.23
CA GLY A 138 -4.32 -16.89 -4.74
C GLY A 138 -3.50 -16.49 -3.51
N SER A 139 -3.91 -16.98 -2.34
CA SER A 139 -3.31 -16.65 -1.05
C SER A 139 -1.85 -17.11 -0.92
N SER A 140 -0.92 -16.28 -1.39
CA SER A 140 0.31 -15.96 -0.64
C SER A 140 0.10 -14.75 0.30
N VAL A 141 -1.04 -14.07 0.18
CA VAL A 141 -1.51 -13.03 1.09
C VAL A 141 -2.50 -13.68 2.07
N THR A 142 -1.97 -14.35 3.09
CA THR A 142 -2.76 -14.86 4.24
C THR A 142 -2.91 -13.76 5.28
N THR A 143 -3.28 -12.59 4.82
CA THR A 143 -3.68 -11.51 5.69
C THR A 143 -4.92 -10.98 5.00
N GLU A 144 -6.10 -11.43 5.46
CA GLU A 144 -7.19 -10.46 5.51
C GLU A 144 -6.55 -9.16 6.03
N PRO A 145 -6.89 -7.95 5.56
CA PRO A 145 -6.88 -6.82 6.43
C PRO A 145 -7.79 -7.36 7.50
N ALA A 146 -7.19 -7.84 8.58
CA ALA A 146 -8.00 -7.88 9.71
C ALA A 146 -8.48 -6.41 9.79
N THR A 147 -9.68 -6.24 10.22
CA THR A 147 -9.80 -5.69 11.56
C THR A 147 -8.56 -6.00 12.45
N VAL A 148 -7.33 -5.65 12.03
CA VAL A 148 -6.10 -5.74 12.80
C VAL A 148 -6.32 -4.46 13.55
N SER A 149 -7.04 -4.58 14.67
CA SER A 149 -7.02 -3.53 15.68
C SER A 149 -5.58 -3.04 15.73
N VAL A 150 -5.36 -1.73 15.63
CA VAL A 150 -4.02 -1.12 15.66
C VAL A 150 -3.15 -1.78 16.74
N GLU A 151 -3.77 -2.20 17.85
CA GLU A 151 -3.21 -3.02 18.93
C GLU A 151 -2.56 -4.35 18.49
N ARG A 152 -3.21 -5.14 17.63
CA ARG A 152 -2.67 -6.41 17.12
C ARG A 152 -1.46 -6.17 16.21
N TRP A 153 -1.50 -5.15 15.34
CA TRP A 153 -0.36 -4.79 14.49
C TRP A 153 0.84 -4.35 15.35
N ILE A 154 0.59 -3.52 16.37
CA ILE A 154 1.60 -3.13 17.35
C ILE A 154 2.17 -4.38 18.03
N THR A 155 1.32 -5.31 18.46
CA THR A 155 1.76 -6.51 19.19
C THR A 155 2.65 -7.42 18.34
N GLU A 156 2.30 -7.62 17.07
CA GLU A 156 3.09 -8.44 16.12
C GLU A 156 4.46 -7.79 15.87
N GLN A 157 4.51 -6.51 15.53
CA GLN A 157 5.76 -5.78 15.30
C GLN A 157 6.67 -5.73 16.55
N LEU A 158 6.08 -5.59 17.74
CA LEU A 158 6.82 -5.62 19.00
C LEU A 158 7.27 -7.04 19.40
N ALA A 159 6.58 -8.09 18.94
CA ALA A 159 6.99 -9.47 19.15
C ALA A 159 8.27 -9.81 18.37
N ASP A 160 8.46 -9.21 17.20
CA ASP A 160 9.68 -9.32 16.38
C ASP A 160 10.87 -8.49 16.92
N GLY A 161 10.69 -7.84 18.08
CA GLY A 161 11.72 -7.06 18.75
C GLY A 161 11.92 -5.64 18.18
N ALA A 162 11.02 -5.17 17.32
CA ALA A 162 11.07 -3.80 16.81
C ALA A 162 10.75 -2.77 17.91
N ALA A 163 11.25 -1.54 17.71
CA ALA A 163 10.87 -0.38 18.50
C ALA A 163 10.05 0.57 17.63
N LEU A 164 8.83 0.89 18.05
CA LEU A 164 7.86 1.60 17.21
C LEU A 164 7.66 3.05 17.66
N THR A 165 7.63 3.98 16.71
CA THR A 165 7.16 5.35 16.96
C THR A 165 5.70 5.49 16.54
N ASN A 166 5.01 6.52 17.04
CA ASN A 166 3.64 6.84 16.61
C ASN A 166 3.58 7.05 15.08
N ALA A 167 4.57 7.71 14.49
CA ALA A 167 4.65 7.90 13.04
C ALA A 167 4.75 6.58 12.26
N MET A 168 5.52 5.61 12.77
CA MET A 168 5.63 4.28 12.15
C MET A 168 4.33 3.50 12.25
N ILE A 169 3.61 3.62 13.36
CA ILE A 169 2.31 2.95 13.55
C ILE A 169 1.27 3.57 12.61
N VAL A 170 1.16 4.90 12.58
CA VAL A 170 0.27 5.61 11.64
C VAL A 170 0.59 5.24 10.18
N ALA A 171 1.87 5.15 9.82
CA ALA A 171 2.28 4.74 8.48
C ALA A 171 2.00 3.25 8.19
N GLY A 172 2.11 2.38 9.20
CA GLY A 172 1.91 0.94 9.06
C GLY A 172 0.45 0.48 9.14
N THR A 173 -0.42 1.26 9.80
CA THR A 173 -1.82 0.92 10.05
C THR A 173 -2.82 1.89 9.45
N GLY A 174 -2.37 2.99 8.82
CA GLY A 174 -3.25 4.03 8.25
C GLY A 174 -4.11 4.78 9.27
N ALA A 175 -4.03 4.43 10.56
CA ALA A 175 -4.92 4.93 11.61
C ALA A 175 -4.60 6.38 11.96
N ALA A 176 -5.62 7.11 12.46
CA ALA A 176 -5.43 8.48 12.88
C ALA A 176 -4.45 8.56 14.06
N SER A 177 -3.54 9.54 14.05
CA SER A 177 -2.54 9.70 15.11
C SER A 177 -3.14 9.82 16.52
N ARG A 178 -4.37 10.36 16.63
CA ARG A 178 -5.13 10.41 17.88
C ARG A 178 -5.55 9.01 18.35
N GLU A 179 -6.14 8.21 17.47
CA GLU A 179 -6.55 6.83 17.73
C GLU A 179 -5.36 5.96 18.14
N VAL A 180 -4.25 6.06 17.39
CA VAL A 180 -2.98 5.38 17.73
C VAL A 180 -2.51 5.78 19.13
N THR A 181 -2.61 7.06 19.49
CA THR A 181 -2.22 7.55 20.82
C THR A 181 -3.11 6.99 21.93
N GLU A 182 -4.42 6.90 21.70
CA GLU A 182 -5.39 6.35 22.65
C GLU A 182 -5.14 4.85 22.87
N ILE A 183 -4.87 4.10 21.79
CA ILE A 183 -4.56 2.65 21.83
C ILE A 183 -3.23 2.40 22.54
N LEU A 184 -2.17 3.13 22.20
CA LEU A 184 -0.87 3.02 22.89
C LEU A 184 -0.98 3.35 24.39
N ARG A 185 -1.83 4.31 24.75
CA ARG A 185 -2.09 4.65 26.16
C ARG A 185 -2.81 3.50 26.87
N GLN A 186 -3.79 2.87 26.22
CA GLN A 186 -4.53 1.73 26.78
C GLN A 186 -3.60 0.52 26.96
N MET A 187 -2.87 0.10 25.92
CA MET A 187 -1.89 -0.99 25.98
C MET A 187 -0.83 -0.79 27.07
N ARG A 188 -0.37 0.46 27.27
CA ARG A 188 0.55 0.78 28.36
C ARG A 188 -0.10 0.60 29.73
N ALA A 189 -1.36 1.01 29.89
CA ALA A 189 -2.11 0.83 31.14
C ALA A 189 -2.31 -0.66 31.45
N ASP A 190 -2.55 -1.46 30.43
CA ASP A 190 -2.71 -2.93 30.52
C ASP A 190 -1.36 -3.66 30.68
N GLY A 191 -0.25 -2.92 30.63
CA GLY A 191 1.09 -3.44 30.91
C GLY A 191 1.70 -4.28 29.78
N THR A 192 1.13 -4.27 28.58
CA THR A 192 1.64 -5.05 27.43
C THR A 192 2.85 -4.39 26.76
N ILE A 193 2.91 -3.06 26.79
CA ILE A 193 3.99 -2.26 26.21
C ILE A 193 4.53 -1.25 27.20
N GLU A 194 5.74 -0.75 26.93
CA GLU A 194 6.32 0.37 27.66
C GLU A 194 7.08 1.32 26.74
N LYS A 195 7.35 2.53 27.23
CA LYS A 195 8.27 3.43 26.53
C LYS A 195 9.67 2.87 26.64
N ASP A 196 10.40 2.91 25.54
CA ASP A 196 11.81 2.54 25.52
C ASP A 196 12.62 3.40 26.52
N PRO A 197 13.22 2.79 27.56
CA PRO A 197 14.01 3.52 28.56
C PRO A 197 15.27 4.18 27.98
N SER A 198 15.77 3.65 26.86
CA SER A 198 16.94 4.19 26.15
C SER A 198 16.58 5.30 25.16
N GLY A 199 15.29 5.57 24.96
CA GLY A 199 14.78 6.52 23.99
C GLY A 199 14.29 7.86 24.60
N PRO A 200 13.92 8.83 23.74
CA PRO A 200 13.34 10.09 24.18
C PRO A 200 12.02 9.90 24.92
N SER A 201 11.93 10.46 26.14
CA SER A 201 10.77 10.30 27.02
C SER A 201 9.50 11.02 26.53
N ARG A 202 9.65 12.05 25.68
CA ARG A 202 8.58 12.87 25.09
C ARG A 202 8.90 13.29 23.66
N GLY A 203 7.87 13.65 22.90
CA GLY A 203 7.97 14.18 21.54
C GLY A 203 7.80 13.12 20.44
N ARG A 204 7.99 13.52 19.19
CA ARG A 204 7.77 12.66 18.00
C ARG A 204 8.68 11.43 17.96
N GLY A 205 9.84 11.48 18.62
CA GLY A 205 10.82 10.40 18.68
C GLY A 205 10.58 9.37 19.80
N THR A 206 9.47 9.45 20.54
CA THR A 206 9.18 8.45 21.58
C THR A 206 8.94 7.08 20.94
N ARG A 207 9.73 6.10 21.41
CA ARG A 207 9.66 4.70 20.97
C ARG A 207 8.93 3.85 22.00
N TRP A 208 8.15 2.90 21.51
CA TRP A 208 7.44 1.90 22.29
C TRP A 208 8.07 0.54 22.04
N ILE A 209 8.23 -0.23 23.12
CA ILE A 209 8.78 -1.58 23.11
C ILE A 209 7.85 -2.52 23.86
N ARG A 210 7.97 -3.83 23.60
CA ARG A 210 7.27 -4.85 24.39
C ARG A 210 7.78 -4.80 25.83
N ARG A 211 6.86 -4.77 26.80
CA ARG A 211 7.24 -4.93 28.19
C ARG A 211 7.66 -6.39 28.40
N ARG A 212 8.90 -6.62 28.84
CA ARG A 212 9.30 -7.97 29.26
C ARG A 212 8.59 -8.29 30.56
N ALA A 213 7.92 -9.45 30.62
CA ALA A 213 7.42 -9.96 31.88
C ALA A 213 8.63 -10.06 32.83
N GLY A 214 8.60 -9.29 33.92
CA GLY A 214 9.63 -9.37 34.94
C GLY A 214 9.62 -10.79 35.50
N GLY A 215 10.71 -11.52 35.29
CA GLY A 215 10.96 -12.76 36.00
C GLY A 215 11.03 -12.43 37.49
N ALA A 216 10.09 -13.00 38.24
CA ALA A 216 10.29 -13.28 39.66
C ALA A 216 11.16 -14.53 39.79
#